data_AF-A0A1S2PH44-F1
#
_entry.id   AF-A0A1S2PH44-F1
#
_cell.length_a   1.000
_cell.length_b   1.000
_cell.length_c   1.000
_cell.angle_alpha   90.00
_cell.angle_beta   90.00
_cell.angle_gamma   90.00
#
_symmetry.space_group_name_H-M   'P 1'
#
loop_
_entity.id
_entity.type
_entity.pdbx_description
1 polymer ?
#
loop_
_entity_poly.entity_id
_entity_poly.type
_entity_poly.pdbx_seq_one_letter_code
_entity_poly.pdbx_strand_id
1 'polypeptide(L)'
;MGQAVDVRILGDSGELLWQGPESGYKEVLTSLDSGNSALRMLADGDPEHRCARDEVMRTAEALELISRRGVPRGFLTTLPRGALFEAGVDAFNAPHLAALDVHPVHFPLVFDGSGPAMTELTADYAAQQRMFELTEKGGGFRLSYAADPNLFSWLQDTTLDRERLPYAMYSPQPVFRRFRSGETNIQRRRQFTVPDVHVLAAPESAAEQYLHALALAAESTAFWFGRDYVHVLDSVVGTTQDTDDFYRQAAKNAAGITVVRRLPAHPKYYAQKTGILVSSGYDAVMLQNIQLDEINGPRFGIRLADGEFPAIIHACVAMGGSRMLPLVLGRGLAGLGPKEIPAELAAVQVAFVPLAEKHVGRAYELAGSLWTREVRTAVDLEFRRPVRARIGRLRRDWQPLFCVIGDRELTETPGLQTSGGQRIDAAYEPYLAEQLPRWLRCLPRTPAGTAAPSPVLSG
;
A
#
# COMPACT_ATOMS: atom_id res chain seq x y z
N MET A 1 22.72 -5.64 4.45
CA MET A 1 22.29 -7.03 4.19
C MET A 1 23.50 -7.74 3.62
N GLY A 2 23.79 -8.95 4.12
CA GLY A 2 24.87 -9.77 3.53
C GLY A 2 24.56 -10.09 2.08
N GLN A 3 25.60 -10.32 1.30
CA GLN A 3 25.49 -10.83 -0.07
C GLN A 3 24.80 -12.20 -0.03
N ALA A 4 23.85 -12.42 -0.93
CA ALA A 4 23.18 -13.72 -1.06
C ALA A 4 24.20 -14.78 -1.52
N VAL A 5 24.04 -15.99 -0.99
CA VAL A 5 24.83 -17.18 -1.39
C VAL A 5 24.55 -17.50 -2.85
N ASP A 6 23.27 -17.52 -3.22
CA ASP A 6 22.79 -17.59 -4.60
C ASP A 6 21.46 -16.84 -4.72
N VAL A 7 21.12 -16.52 -5.96
CA VAL A 7 19.82 -15.96 -6.34
C VAL A 7 19.15 -16.92 -7.32
N ARG A 8 17.84 -17.08 -7.16
CA ARG A 8 16.99 -17.87 -8.05
C ARG A 8 15.86 -17.01 -8.57
N ILE A 9 15.56 -17.12 -9.85
CA ILE A 9 14.43 -16.43 -10.48
C ILE A 9 13.44 -17.50 -10.91
N LEU A 10 12.21 -17.39 -10.43
CA LEU A 10 11.11 -18.27 -10.77
C LEU A 10 10.03 -17.50 -11.53
N GLY A 11 9.41 -18.18 -12.48
CA GLY A 11 8.19 -17.71 -13.15
C GLY A 11 6.95 -17.86 -12.27
N ASP A 12 5.83 -17.38 -12.76
CA ASP A 12 4.56 -17.39 -12.03
C ASP A 12 3.98 -18.81 -11.85
N SER A 13 4.39 -19.77 -12.66
CA SER A 13 4.03 -21.19 -12.48
C SER A 13 4.96 -21.92 -11.50
N GLY A 14 5.99 -21.24 -10.98
CA GLY A 14 7.01 -21.79 -10.10
C GLY A 14 8.10 -22.57 -10.84
N GLU A 15 8.21 -22.44 -12.16
CA GLU A 15 9.33 -22.94 -12.92
C GLU A 15 10.60 -22.13 -12.63
N LEU A 16 11.74 -22.81 -12.52
CA LEU A 16 13.03 -22.14 -12.35
C LEU A 16 13.48 -21.58 -13.70
N LEU A 17 13.56 -20.26 -13.80
CA LEU A 17 14.01 -19.55 -15.00
C LEU A 17 15.53 -19.35 -14.99
N TRP A 18 16.09 -19.12 -13.80
CA TRP A 18 17.53 -18.88 -13.64
C TRP A 18 18.00 -19.13 -12.19
N GLN A 19 19.26 -19.54 -12.06
CA GLN A 19 19.96 -19.65 -10.77
C GLN A 19 21.43 -19.25 -10.96
N GLY A 20 21.98 -18.46 -10.03
CA GLY A 20 23.37 -18.05 -10.09
C GLY A 20 23.77 -17.06 -9.00
N PRO A 21 24.96 -16.44 -9.11
CA PRO A 21 25.45 -15.47 -8.12
C PRO A 21 24.65 -14.16 -8.15
N GLU A 22 24.56 -13.46 -7.01
CA GLU A 22 23.82 -12.19 -6.90
C GLU A 22 24.32 -11.09 -7.87
N SER A 23 25.56 -11.16 -8.36
CA SER A 23 26.06 -10.21 -9.36
C SER A 23 25.39 -10.34 -10.73
N GLY A 24 24.82 -11.51 -11.06
CA GLY A 24 24.29 -11.80 -12.40
C GLY A 24 22.77 -11.66 -12.56
N TYR A 25 22.00 -11.61 -11.46
CA TYR A 25 20.53 -11.71 -11.59
C TYR A 25 19.91 -10.49 -12.28
N LYS A 26 20.52 -9.30 -12.16
CA LYS A 26 20.00 -8.06 -12.74
C LYS A 26 19.94 -8.10 -14.26
N GLU A 27 20.97 -8.64 -14.92
CA GLU A 27 20.99 -8.82 -16.37
C GLU A 27 19.85 -9.74 -16.83
N VAL A 28 19.53 -10.77 -16.03
CA VAL A 28 18.41 -11.69 -16.29
C VAL A 28 17.06 -11.00 -16.09
N LEU A 29 16.90 -10.13 -15.08
CA LEU A 29 15.66 -9.38 -14.92
C LEU A 29 15.37 -8.48 -16.12
N THR A 30 16.42 -7.87 -16.71
CA THR A 30 16.31 -7.06 -17.92
C THR A 30 15.88 -7.90 -19.13
N SER A 31 16.30 -9.16 -19.25
CA SER A 31 15.87 -10.03 -20.34
C SER A 31 14.45 -10.59 -20.17
N LEU A 32 13.96 -10.65 -18.92
CA LEU A 32 12.59 -11.06 -18.57
C LEU A 32 11.59 -9.90 -18.56
N ASP A 33 12.05 -8.67 -18.82
CA ASP A 33 11.22 -7.47 -18.84
C ASP A 33 10.26 -7.45 -20.04
N SER A 34 9.17 -8.18 -19.89
CA SER A 34 8.02 -8.21 -20.81
C SER A 34 7.12 -6.97 -20.65
N GLY A 35 7.70 -5.79 -20.40
CA GLY A 35 6.98 -4.56 -20.09
C GLY A 35 6.76 -4.32 -18.59
N ASN A 36 7.33 -5.16 -17.71
CA ASN A 36 7.21 -5.04 -16.27
C ASN A 36 8.22 -4.00 -15.72
N SER A 37 7.68 -2.83 -15.37
CA SER A 37 8.43 -1.70 -14.83
C SER A 37 9.07 -1.99 -13.48
N ALA A 38 8.51 -2.91 -12.68
CA ALA A 38 9.10 -3.31 -11.42
C ALA A 38 10.40 -4.11 -11.62
N LEU A 39 10.48 -4.95 -12.65
CA LEU A 39 11.71 -5.65 -13.03
C LEU A 39 12.79 -4.66 -13.50
N ARG A 40 12.43 -3.73 -14.41
CA ARG A 40 13.36 -2.65 -14.82
C ARG A 40 13.87 -1.85 -13.65
N MET A 41 12.97 -1.46 -12.75
CA MET A 41 13.31 -0.70 -11.54
C MET A 41 14.24 -1.47 -10.61
N LEU A 42 14.02 -2.78 -10.45
CA LEU A 42 14.86 -3.63 -9.60
C LEU A 42 16.24 -3.92 -10.22
N ALA A 43 16.32 -4.05 -11.54
CA ALA A 43 17.57 -4.29 -12.27
C ALA A 43 18.47 -3.04 -12.25
N ASP A 44 18.10 -2.03 -13.03
CA ASP A 44 18.92 -0.83 -13.30
C ASP A 44 18.15 0.48 -13.07
N GLY A 45 16.96 0.35 -12.47
CA GLY A 45 16.16 1.47 -12.04
C GLY A 45 15.17 2.01 -13.08
N ASP A 46 15.12 1.52 -14.33
CA ASP A 46 14.24 2.07 -15.40
C ASP A 46 14.60 3.52 -15.77
N PRO A 47 15.67 3.77 -16.54
CA PRO A 47 16.07 5.13 -16.93
C PRO A 47 15.08 5.80 -17.89
N GLU A 48 14.26 5.03 -18.61
CA GLU A 48 13.32 5.53 -19.60
C GLU A 48 12.06 6.13 -18.95
N HIS A 49 11.57 5.52 -17.88
CA HIS A 49 10.34 5.92 -17.20
C HIS A 49 10.63 6.48 -15.81
N ARG A 50 11.04 7.75 -15.78
CA ARG A 50 11.52 8.42 -14.57
C ARG A 50 10.72 9.64 -14.17
N CYS A 51 10.57 9.83 -12.87
CA CYS A 51 10.14 11.10 -12.28
C CYS A 51 11.01 11.44 -11.06
N ALA A 52 10.93 12.68 -10.57
CA ALA A 52 11.68 13.10 -9.39
C ALA A 52 10.85 12.90 -8.11
N ARG A 53 11.49 12.45 -7.02
CA ARG A 53 10.85 12.33 -5.68
C ARG A 53 10.18 13.62 -5.22
N ASP A 54 10.83 14.76 -5.45
CA ASP A 54 10.30 16.07 -5.07
C ASP A 54 9.16 16.54 -5.98
N GLU A 55 9.14 16.09 -7.24
CA GLU A 55 8.01 16.36 -8.14
C GLU A 55 6.76 15.64 -7.65
N VAL A 56 6.87 14.38 -7.24
CA VAL A 56 5.77 13.62 -6.64
C VAL A 56 5.22 14.32 -5.39
N MET A 57 6.09 14.83 -4.52
CA MET A 57 5.68 15.62 -3.34
C MET A 57 4.92 16.89 -3.73
N ARG A 58 5.46 17.68 -4.68
CA ARG A 58 4.80 18.92 -5.15
C ARG A 58 3.46 18.64 -5.81
N THR A 59 3.35 17.57 -6.58
CA THR A 59 2.10 17.14 -7.21
C THR A 59 1.07 16.75 -6.14
N ALA A 60 1.47 16.01 -5.11
CA ALA A 60 0.57 15.65 -4.01
C ALA A 60 0.03 16.87 -3.25
N GLU A 61 0.84 17.92 -3.07
CA GLU A 61 0.40 19.20 -2.50
C GLU A 61 -0.51 19.98 -3.45
N ALA A 62 -0.17 20.04 -4.75
CA ALA A 62 -0.96 20.73 -5.76
C ALA A 62 -2.35 20.10 -5.97
N LEU A 63 -2.46 18.78 -5.78
CA LEU A 63 -3.72 18.03 -5.80
C LEU A 63 -4.48 18.08 -4.46
N GLU A 64 -3.97 18.82 -3.47
CA GLU A 64 -4.56 18.98 -2.14
C GLU A 64 -4.77 17.65 -1.39
N LEU A 65 -3.85 16.70 -1.59
CA LEU A 65 -3.87 15.41 -0.87
C LEU A 65 -3.13 15.51 0.46
N ILE A 66 -2.03 16.26 0.47
CA ILE A 66 -1.18 16.48 1.64
C ILE A 66 -0.70 17.93 1.71
N SER A 67 -0.17 18.34 2.86
CA SER A 67 0.51 19.62 3.02
C SER A 67 1.72 19.52 3.94
N ARG A 68 2.81 20.21 3.57
CA ARG A 68 3.95 20.47 4.46
C ARG A 68 3.80 21.78 5.26
N ARG A 69 2.71 22.54 5.08
CA ARG A 69 2.53 23.84 5.72
C ARG A 69 2.33 23.68 7.23
N GLY A 70 3.13 24.40 8.02
CA GLY A 70 2.98 24.48 9.47
C GLY A 70 3.38 23.23 10.24
N VAL A 71 3.98 22.22 9.59
CA VAL A 71 4.42 20.97 10.24
C VAL A 71 5.95 20.84 10.24
N PRO A 72 6.55 20.16 11.23
CA PRO A 72 7.99 19.90 11.24
C PRO A 72 8.44 19.06 10.04
N ARG A 73 9.70 19.22 9.62
CA ARG A 73 10.25 18.44 8.49
C ARG A 73 10.08 16.93 8.71
N GLY A 74 9.58 16.26 7.67
CA GLY A 74 9.30 14.82 7.67
C GLY A 74 7.91 14.46 8.18
N PHE A 75 7.15 15.40 8.74
CA PHE A 75 5.73 15.24 9.02
C PHE A 75 4.91 15.87 7.90
N LEU A 76 3.66 15.42 7.74
CA LEU A 76 2.73 15.87 6.71
C LEU A 76 1.34 15.97 7.33
N THR A 77 0.59 16.99 6.92
CA THR A 77 -0.85 17.05 7.17
C THR A 77 -1.56 16.35 6.01
N THR A 78 -2.34 15.32 6.28
CA THR A 78 -3.26 14.74 5.29
C THR A 78 -4.46 15.69 5.14
N LEU A 79 -4.70 16.18 3.93
CA LEU A 79 -5.81 17.11 3.62
C LEU A 79 -7.09 16.32 3.31
N PRO A 80 -8.29 16.96 3.24
CA PRO A 80 -9.55 16.23 3.07
C PRO A 80 -9.59 15.25 1.90
N ARG A 81 -9.04 15.61 0.72
CA ARG A 81 -8.95 14.69 -0.42
C ARG A 81 -8.02 13.51 -0.15
N GLY A 82 -6.91 13.75 0.54
CA GLY A 82 -5.98 12.70 0.97
C GLY A 82 -6.57 11.79 2.05
N ALA A 83 -7.39 12.33 2.96
CA ALA A 83 -8.05 11.54 4.00
C ALA A 83 -9.08 10.59 3.38
N LEU A 84 -9.84 11.06 2.39
CA LEU A 84 -10.76 10.22 1.63
C LEU A 84 -10.03 9.16 0.81
N PHE A 85 -8.88 9.51 0.21
CA PHE A 85 -8.01 8.56 -0.49
C PHE A 85 -7.54 7.45 0.46
N GLU A 86 -7.03 7.80 1.66
CA GLU A 86 -6.59 6.82 2.66
C GLU A 86 -7.75 5.94 3.12
N ALA A 87 -8.92 6.53 3.40
CA ALA A 87 -10.12 5.77 3.78
C ALA A 87 -10.60 4.81 2.67
N GLY A 88 -10.41 5.15 1.40
CA GLY A 88 -10.73 4.26 0.28
C GLY A 88 -9.80 3.06 0.19
N VAL A 89 -8.51 3.25 0.49
CA VAL A 89 -7.56 2.13 0.61
C VAL A 89 -7.92 1.24 1.80
N ASP A 90 -8.33 1.82 2.93
CA ASP A 90 -8.76 1.07 4.11
C ASP A 90 -10.03 0.25 3.83
N ALA A 91 -11.00 0.83 3.11
CA ALA A 91 -12.20 0.10 2.66
C ALA A 91 -11.85 -1.10 1.76
N PHE A 92 -10.89 -0.92 0.86
CA PHE A 92 -10.38 -1.99 0.01
C PHE A 92 -9.66 -3.09 0.81
N ASN A 93 -8.97 -2.72 1.89
CA ASN A 93 -8.29 -3.68 2.75
C ASN A 93 -9.26 -4.53 3.59
N ALA A 94 -10.48 -4.05 3.87
CA ALA A 94 -11.41 -4.73 4.78
C ALA A 94 -11.75 -6.19 4.39
N PRO A 95 -12.06 -6.52 3.12
CA PRO A 95 -12.26 -7.92 2.72
C PRO A 95 -11.01 -8.80 2.85
N HIS A 96 -9.81 -8.24 2.63
CA HIS A 96 -8.55 -8.98 2.80
C HIS A 96 -8.28 -9.27 4.29
N LEU A 97 -8.56 -8.30 5.16
CA LEU A 97 -8.49 -8.49 6.61
C LEU A 97 -9.51 -9.54 7.08
N ALA A 98 -10.72 -9.55 6.53
CA ALA A 98 -11.71 -10.58 6.82
C ALA A 98 -11.27 -11.98 6.34
N ALA A 99 -10.62 -12.08 5.18
CA ALA A 99 -10.07 -13.34 4.67
C ALA A 99 -8.91 -13.88 5.52
N LEU A 100 -8.20 -12.99 6.23
CA LEU A 100 -7.16 -13.34 7.20
C LEU A 100 -7.71 -13.66 8.61
N ASP A 101 -9.03 -13.59 8.81
CA ASP A 101 -9.71 -13.80 10.10
C ASP A 101 -9.08 -13.00 11.26
N VAL A 102 -8.79 -11.72 11.00
CA VAL A 102 -8.06 -10.88 11.97
C VAL A 102 -8.97 -10.34 13.08
N HIS A 103 -8.41 -10.26 14.28
CA HIS A 103 -9.01 -9.59 15.42
C HIS A 103 -8.37 -8.20 15.64
N PRO A 104 -9.15 -7.10 15.65
CA PRO A 104 -8.61 -5.77 15.89
C PRO A 104 -8.00 -5.63 17.29
N VAL A 105 -6.80 -5.06 17.37
CA VAL A 105 -6.09 -4.76 18.62
C VAL A 105 -5.51 -3.34 18.54
N HIS A 106 -5.68 -2.56 19.61
CA HIS A 106 -5.13 -1.22 19.73
C HIS A 106 -4.01 -1.19 20.77
N PHE A 107 -2.77 -1.16 20.30
CA PHE A 107 -1.62 -1.02 21.18
C PHE A 107 -1.38 0.45 21.57
N PRO A 108 -0.70 0.71 22.70
CA PRO A 108 -0.22 2.04 23.04
C PRO A 108 0.75 2.59 21.98
N LEU A 109 0.84 3.93 21.84
CA LEU A 109 1.81 4.56 20.93
C LEU A 109 3.20 4.79 21.55
N VAL A 110 3.36 4.32 22.79
CA VAL A 110 4.58 4.42 23.58
C VAL A 110 4.89 3.03 24.09
N PHE A 111 6.16 2.62 24.01
CA PHE A 111 6.63 1.38 24.61
C PHE A 111 7.82 1.66 25.52
N ASP A 112 7.98 0.82 26.56
CA ASP A 112 9.20 0.81 27.36
C ASP A 112 10.29 0.07 26.60
N GLY A 113 11.40 0.75 26.37
CA GLY A 113 12.59 0.24 25.71
C GLY A 113 13.54 -0.55 26.61
N SER A 114 13.19 -0.76 27.87
CA SER A 114 14.01 -1.44 28.88
C SER A 114 13.92 -2.97 28.79
N GLY A 115 14.87 -3.67 29.42
CA GLY A 115 14.94 -5.13 29.44
C GLY A 115 15.74 -5.74 28.28
N PRO A 116 16.30 -6.96 28.46
CA PRO A 116 17.21 -7.57 27.50
C PRO A 116 16.55 -7.90 26.16
N ALA A 117 15.37 -8.55 26.19
CA ALA A 117 14.62 -8.94 24.99
C ALA A 117 14.24 -7.72 24.13
N MET A 118 13.73 -6.65 24.77
CA MET A 118 13.36 -5.41 24.08
C MET A 118 14.58 -4.66 23.54
N THR A 119 15.68 -4.63 24.31
CA THR A 119 16.93 -4.03 23.85
C THR A 119 17.45 -4.73 22.60
N GLU A 120 17.38 -6.06 22.55
CA GLU A 120 17.79 -6.84 21.39
C GLU A 120 16.86 -6.61 20.19
N LEU A 121 15.54 -6.66 20.39
CA LEU A 121 14.54 -6.40 19.33
C LEU A 121 14.76 -5.03 18.67
N THR A 122 15.09 -4.02 19.47
CA THR A 122 15.20 -2.63 19.02
C THR A 122 16.62 -2.18 18.66
N ALA A 123 17.62 -3.06 18.82
CA ALA A 123 19.04 -2.74 18.67
C ALA A 123 19.38 -2.08 17.33
N ASP A 124 18.89 -2.64 16.22
CA ASP A 124 19.11 -2.09 14.87
C ASP A 124 18.57 -0.66 14.71
N TYR A 125 17.37 -0.42 15.22
CA TYR A 125 16.72 0.88 15.17
C TYR A 125 17.43 1.89 16.09
N ALA A 126 17.91 1.44 17.24
CA ALA A 126 18.68 2.26 18.18
C ALA A 126 20.04 2.66 17.58
N ALA A 127 20.79 1.70 17.04
CA ALA A 127 22.09 1.94 16.41
C ALA A 127 22.01 2.94 15.24
N GLN A 128 20.89 2.93 14.52
CA GLN A 128 20.63 3.87 13.41
C GLN A 128 19.96 5.19 13.87
N GLN A 129 19.69 5.36 15.16
CA GLN A 129 18.98 6.52 15.74
C GLN A 129 17.61 6.77 15.08
N ARG A 130 16.85 5.69 14.85
CA ARG A 130 15.57 5.68 14.11
C ARG A 130 14.33 5.85 14.99
N MET A 131 14.49 5.97 16.31
CA MET A 131 13.38 6.08 17.25
C MET A 131 13.28 7.51 17.82
N PHE A 132 12.05 7.90 18.18
CA PHE A 132 11.83 9.10 18.99
C PHE A 132 11.78 8.67 20.45
N GLU A 133 12.52 9.38 21.30
CA GLU A 133 12.65 9.09 22.73
C GLU A 133 11.91 10.15 23.54
N LEU A 134 11.29 9.73 24.64
CA LEU A 134 10.63 10.60 25.60
C LEU A 134 11.57 10.85 26.79
N THR A 135 11.71 12.09 27.21
CA THR A 135 12.72 12.53 28.20
C THR A 135 12.21 12.56 29.64
N GLU A 136 11.14 11.83 29.97
CA GLU A 136 10.57 11.83 31.33
C GLU A 136 11.45 11.10 32.36
N LYS A 137 11.29 11.49 33.65
CA LYS A 137 11.94 10.83 34.78
C LYS A 137 11.47 9.37 34.88
N GLY A 138 12.37 8.45 34.57
CA GLY A 138 12.09 7.02 34.47
C GLY A 138 12.90 6.37 33.34
N GLY A 139 13.14 7.14 32.26
CA GLY A 139 14.02 6.78 31.14
C GLY A 139 13.49 5.62 30.28
N GLY A 140 13.93 5.55 29.03
CA GLY A 140 13.71 4.37 28.18
C GLY A 140 12.42 4.33 27.35
N PHE A 141 11.44 5.21 27.59
CA PHE A 141 10.22 5.26 26.78
C PHE A 141 10.46 5.82 25.38
N ARG A 142 9.84 5.18 24.39
CA ARG A 142 9.97 5.53 22.97
C ARG A 142 8.62 5.54 22.29
N LEU A 143 8.46 6.39 21.28
CA LEU A 143 7.30 6.31 20.39
C LEU A 143 7.41 5.06 19.52
N SER A 144 6.31 4.34 19.34
CA SER A 144 6.25 3.10 18.58
C SER A 144 6.62 3.31 17.11
N TYR A 145 7.61 2.57 16.60
CA TYR A 145 8.04 2.61 15.19
C TYR A 145 7.41 1.51 14.31
N ALA A 146 6.78 0.54 14.97
CA ALA A 146 6.01 -0.60 14.48
C ALA A 146 5.11 -1.07 15.64
N ALA A 147 4.17 -1.97 15.38
CA ALA A 147 3.38 -2.58 16.46
C ALA A 147 4.20 -3.57 17.31
N ASP A 148 5.25 -4.15 16.73
CA ASP A 148 6.04 -5.24 17.28
C ASP A 148 6.50 -5.02 18.74
N PRO A 149 7.08 -3.86 19.14
CA PRO A 149 7.54 -3.68 20.52
C PRO A 149 6.41 -3.82 21.55
N ASN A 150 5.23 -3.27 21.28
CA ASN A 150 4.10 -3.38 22.20
C ASN A 150 3.47 -4.78 22.18
N LEU A 151 3.37 -5.39 20.99
CA LEU A 151 2.91 -6.76 20.85
C LEU A 151 3.75 -7.71 21.70
N PHE A 152 5.08 -7.65 21.54
CA PHE A 152 5.99 -8.55 22.24
C PHE A 152 6.09 -8.24 23.73
N SER A 153 6.00 -6.97 24.12
CA SER A 153 5.88 -6.61 25.54
C SER A 153 4.60 -7.15 26.17
N TRP A 154 3.49 -7.19 25.42
CA TRP A 154 2.22 -7.71 25.92
C TRP A 154 2.19 -9.24 25.99
N LEU A 155 2.82 -9.92 25.02
CA LEU A 155 2.89 -11.39 24.97
C LEU A 155 4.03 -11.98 25.79
N GLN A 156 4.89 -11.16 26.40
CA GLN A 156 6.08 -11.64 27.11
C GLN A 156 5.72 -12.73 28.15
N ASP A 157 6.48 -13.82 28.15
CA ASP A 157 6.34 -14.96 29.05
C ASP A 157 4.94 -15.61 29.04
N THR A 158 4.19 -15.45 27.95
CA THR A 158 2.86 -16.03 27.78
C THR A 158 2.92 -17.46 27.24
N THR A 159 2.06 -18.34 27.74
CA THR A 159 1.78 -19.65 27.15
C THR A 159 0.50 -19.60 26.31
N LEU A 160 0.63 -19.90 25.02
CA LEU A 160 -0.46 -19.97 24.06
C LEU A 160 -1.07 -21.37 24.01
N ASP A 161 -2.37 -21.41 23.74
CA ASP A 161 -3.13 -22.63 23.51
C ASP A 161 -3.03 -23.02 22.02
N ARG A 162 -2.42 -24.18 21.73
CA ARG A 162 -2.19 -24.67 20.36
C ARG A 162 -3.51 -24.85 19.60
N GLU A 163 -4.59 -25.21 20.29
CA GLU A 163 -5.91 -25.41 19.68
C GLU A 163 -6.57 -24.11 19.21
N ARG A 164 -6.07 -22.96 19.67
CA ARG A 164 -6.54 -21.63 19.26
C ARG A 164 -5.69 -21.00 18.17
N LEU A 165 -4.72 -21.74 17.63
CA LEU A 165 -3.86 -21.28 16.54
C LEU A 165 -4.37 -21.81 15.19
N PRO A 166 -4.25 -21.03 14.10
CA PRO A 166 -3.66 -19.70 14.03
C PRO A 166 -4.55 -18.61 14.65
N TYR A 167 -3.93 -17.62 15.30
CA TYR A 167 -4.62 -16.44 15.82
C TYR A 167 -4.04 -15.18 15.18
N ALA A 168 -4.87 -14.46 14.42
CA ALA A 168 -4.46 -13.28 13.68
C ALA A 168 -4.94 -11.99 14.36
N MET A 169 -4.04 -11.02 14.47
CA MET A 169 -4.32 -9.70 15.05
C MET A 169 -4.11 -8.63 14.00
N TYR A 170 -4.93 -7.58 14.03
CA TYR A 170 -4.79 -6.40 13.18
C TYR A 170 -4.67 -5.14 14.04
N SER A 171 -3.57 -4.40 13.88
CA SER A 171 -3.30 -3.19 14.65
C SER A 171 -3.02 -1.98 13.75
N PRO A 172 -4.06 -1.26 13.29
CA PRO A 172 -3.89 -0.02 12.54
C PRO A 172 -3.55 1.11 13.50
N GLN A 173 -2.27 1.43 13.62
CA GLN A 173 -1.83 2.53 14.48
C GLN A 173 -0.84 3.45 13.78
N PRO A 174 -0.83 4.75 14.10
CA PRO A 174 0.23 5.63 13.67
C PRO A 174 1.54 5.19 14.32
N VAL A 175 2.59 5.10 13.51
CA VAL A 175 3.94 4.81 13.98
C VAL A 175 4.87 5.96 13.66
N PHE A 176 5.95 6.05 14.44
CA PHE A 176 6.93 7.13 14.37
C PHE A 176 8.32 6.59 14.04
N ARG A 177 8.87 7.03 12.89
CA ARG A 177 10.23 6.65 12.46
C ARG A 177 11.06 7.90 12.25
N ARG A 178 12.16 8.03 12.98
CA ARG A 178 13.07 9.18 12.90
C ARG A 178 13.97 9.09 11.66
N PHE A 179 13.38 9.20 10.48
CA PHE A 179 14.13 9.32 9.23
C PHE A 179 15.03 10.56 9.25
N ARG A 180 16.25 10.44 8.72
CA ARG A 180 17.16 11.58 8.61
C ARG A 180 16.53 12.59 7.67
N SER A 181 16.77 13.86 7.92
CA SER A 181 16.08 14.93 7.19
C SER A 181 16.27 14.80 5.67
N GLY A 182 17.46 14.42 5.19
CA GLY A 182 17.72 14.18 3.75
C GLY A 182 17.02 12.98 3.13
N GLU A 183 16.45 12.07 3.94
CA GLU A 183 15.74 10.88 3.45
C GLU A 183 14.22 11.09 3.36
N THR A 184 13.69 12.17 3.94
CA THR A 184 12.24 12.35 4.11
C THR A 184 11.55 12.61 2.78
N ASN A 185 10.48 11.87 2.51
CA ASN A 185 9.55 12.04 1.39
C ASN A 185 8.20 11.42 1.80
N ILE A 186 7.25 11.24 0.86
CA ILE A 186 5.93 10.64 1.18
C ILE A 186 6.09 9.22 1.74
N GLN A 187 7.01 8.41 1.21
CA GLN A 187 7.29 7.06 1.69
C GLN A 187 8.02 7.02 3.03
N ARG A 188 8.92 7.98 3.25
CA ARG A 188 9.79 8.11 4.43
C ARG A 188 9.38 9.30 5.29
N ARG A 189 8.08 9.40 5.57
CA ARG A 189 7.54 10.34 6.56
C ARG A 189 7.76 9.82 7.97
N ARG A 190 7.87 10.74 8.92
CA ARG A 190 8.20 10.48 10.33
C ARG A 190 7.02 10.02 11.15
N GLN A 191 5.81 10.19 10.63
CA GLN A 191 4.55 9.67 11.16
C GLN A 191 3.72 9.12 10.00
N PHE A 192 3.24 7.88 10.13
CA PHE A 192 2.33 7.24 9.17
C PHE A 192 1.64 6.05 9.81
N THR A 193 0.48 5.66 9.30
CA THR A 193 -0.20 4.44 9.74
C THR A 193 0.43 3.23 9.06
N VAL A 194 0.67 2.17 9.84
CA VAL A 194 0.96 0.85 9.30
C VAL A 194 -0.22 -0.05 9.62
N PRO A 195 -0.87 -0.65 8.60
CA PRO A 195 -1.94 -1.61 8.81
C PRO A 195 -1.33 -2.99 9.11
N ASP A 196 -0.65 -3.09 10.25
CA ASP A 196 0.10 -4.28 10.67
C ASP A 196 -0.86 -5.44 11.01
N VAL A 197 -0.50 -6.62 10.55
CA VAL A 197 -1.13 -7.91 10.88
C VAL A 197 -0.09 -8.83 11.49
N HIS A 198 -0.42 -9.48 12.61
CA HIS A 198 0.44 -10.48 13.24
C HIS A 198 -0.35 -11.77 13.38
N VAL A 199 0.15 -12.86 12.79
CA VAL A 199 -0.44 -14.19 12.93
C VAL A 199 0.46 -15.03 13.81
N LEU A 200 -0.08 -15.45 14.95
CA LEU A 200 0.54 -16.48 15.80
C LEU A 200 0.13 -17.83 15.25
N ALA A 201 1.10 -18.70 14.94
CA ALA A 201 0.85 -19.97 14.30
C ALA A 201 1.64 -21.10 14.97
N ALA A 202 1.08 -22.31 14.97
CA ALA A 202 1.86 -23.49 15.33
C ALA A 202 2.95 -23.73 14.26
N PRO A 203 4.16 -24.17 14.62
CA PRO A 203 5.29 -24.31 13.67
C PRO A 203 4.97 -25.07 12.38
N GLU A 204 4.18 -26.14 12.48
CA GLU A 204 3.74 -26.99 11.38
C GLU A 204 2.81 -26.27 10.40
N SER A 205 2.09 -25.24 10.85
CA SER A 205 1.17 -24.43 10.02
C SER A 205 1.82 -23.17 9.47
N ALA A 206 3.04 -22.83 9.90
CA ALA A 206 3.66 -21.55 9.63
C ALA A 206 3.85 -21.25 8.12
N ALA A 207 4.29 -22.26 7.36
CA ALA A 207 4.48 -22.13 5.91
C ALA A 207 3.16 -21.89 5.17
N GLU A 208 2.10 -22.60 5.56
CA GLU A 208 0.76 -22.44 4.97
C GLU A 208 0.20 -21.04 5.25
N GLN A 209 0.27 -20.56 6.49
CA GLN A 209 -0.20 -19.24 6.88
C GLN A 209 0.59 -18.12 6.17
N TYR A 210 1.90 -18.30 6.00
CA TYR A 210 2.75 -17.38 5.23
C TYR A 210 2.33 -17.31 3.76
N LEU A 211 2.13 -18.46 3.11
CA LEU A 211 1.73 -18.55 1.70
C LEU A 211 0.31 -18.02 1.48
N HIS A 212 -0.60 -18.25 2.42
CA HIS A 212 -1.95 -17.69 2.40
C HIS A 212 -1.92 -16.15 2.44
N ALA A 213 -1.15 -15.56 3.36
CA ALA A 213 -0.96 -14.11 3.41
C ALA A 213 -0.33 -13.57 2.12
N LEU A 214 0.61 -14.31 1.51
CA LEU A 214 1.23 -13.95 0.24
C LEU A 214 0.23 -13.95 -0.91
N ALA A 215 -0.65 -14.95 -1.00
CA ALA A 215 -1.68 -15.02 -2.03
C ALA A 215 -2.61 -13.80 -1.96
N LEU A 216 -3.08 -13.43 -0.77
CA LEU A 216 -3.93 -12.25 -0.57
C LEU A 216 -3.18 -10.94 -0.88
N ALA A 217 -1.89 -10.86 -0.51
CA ALA A 217 -1.05 -9.71 -0.85
C ALA A 217 -0.84 -9.56 -2.37
N ALA A 218 -0.70 -10.68 -3.09
CA ALA A 218 -0.56 -10.70 -4.54
C ALA A 218 -1.87 -10.33 -5.25
N GLU A 219 -3.02 -10.87 -4.82
CA GLU A 219 -4.34 -10.47 -5.31
C GLU A 219 -4.56 -8.96 -5.10
N SER A 220 -4.25 -8.49 -3.90
CA SER A 220 -4.34 -7.08 -3.53
C SER A 220 -3.49 -6.19 -4.45
N THR A 221 -2.24 -6.59 -4.71
CA THR A 221 -1.34 -5.85 -5.60
C THR A 221 -1.85 -5.87 -7.05
N ALA A 222 -2.35 -7.01 -7.51
CA ALA A 222 -2.87 -7.19 -8.86
C ALA A 222 -4.13 -6.34 -9.12
N PHE A 223 -4.96 -6.12 -8.11
CA PHE A 223 -6.09 -5.19 -8.21
C PHE A 223 -5.65 -3.77 -8.61
N TRP A 224 -4.50 -3.30 -8.09
CA TRP A 224 -4.01 -1.95 -8.31
C TRP A 224 -3.10 -1.82 -9.54
N PHE A 225 -2.24 -2.81 -9.78
CA PHE A 225 -1.15 -2.70 -10.75
C PHE A 225 -1.09 -3.84 -11.76
N GLY A 226 -2.09 -4.73 -11.78
CA GLY A 226 -2.06 -5.93 -12.63
C GLY A 226 -0.84 -6.78 -12.31
N ARG A 227 -0.15 -7.29 -13.33
CA ARG A 227 1.09 -8.07 -13.18
C ARG A 227 2.36 -7.22 -13.22
N ASP A 228 2.24 -5.90 -13.10
CA ASP A 228 3.38 -4.97 -13.10
C ASP A 228 3.99 -4.79 -11.69
N TYR A 229 4.42 -5.92 -11.13
CA TYR A 229 5.13 -6.01 -9.86
C TYR A 229 6.17 -7.13 -9.91
N VAL A 230 7.09 -7.14 -8.94
CA VAL A 230 8.04 -8.23 -8.73
C VAL A 230 7.98 -8.68 -7.28
N HIS A 231 8.00 -9.99 -7.07
CA HIS A 231 8.10 -10.58 -5.73
C HIS A 231 9.57 -10.85 -5.41
N VAL A 232 10.05 -10.32 -4.28
CA VAL A 232 11.39 -10.63 -3.76
C VAL A 232 11.25 -11.41 -2.46
N LEU A 233 11.85 -12.59 -2.41
CA LEU A 233 11.87 -13.47 -1.25
C LEU A 233 13.30 -13.59 -0.72
N ASP A 234 13.59 -12.99 0.42
CA ASP A 234 14.79 -13.28 1.18
C ASP A 234 14.54 -14.56 2.01
N SER A 235 15.37 -15.59 1.82
CA SER A 235 15.30 -16.86 2.55
C SER A 235 16.63 -17.17 3.22
N VAL A 236 16.63 -17.48 4.52
CA VAL A 236 17.85 -17.80 5.25
C VAL A 236 18.24 -19.26 5.01
N VAL A 237 19.48 -19.49 4.61
CA VAL A 237 20.00 -20.83 4.30
C VAL A 237 19.91 -21.75 5.51
N GLY A 238 19.39 -22.97 5.29
CA GLY A 238 19.27 -24.01 6.32
C GLY A 238 18.05 -23.89 7.23
N THR A 239 17.18 -22.90 7.02
CA THR A 239 15.86 -22.85 7.67
C THR A 239 14.90 -23.88 7.07
N THR A 240 13.83 -24.23 7.78
CA THR A 240 12.85 -25.23 7.32
C THR A 240 12.26 -24.93 5.94
N GLN A 241 12.08 -23.65 5.62
CA GLN A 241 11.53 -23.18 4.34
C GLN A 241 12.59 -22.92 3.26
N ASP A 242 13.88 -23.19 3.50
CA ASP A 242 14.93 -23.15 2.47
C ASP A 242 14.86 -24.37 1.55
N THR A 243 13.76 -24.49 0.81
CA THR A 243 13.48 -25.61 -0.09
C THR A 243 12.95 -25.14 -1.43
N ASP A 244 13.29 -25.88 -2.49
CA ASP A 244 12.78 -25.63 -3.83
C ASP A 244 11.26 -25.62 -3.85
N ASP A 245 10.61 -26.56 -3.16
CA ASP A 245 9.16 -26.67 -3.13
C ASP A 245 8.50 -25.42 -2.53
N PHE A 246 9.00 -24.93 -1.40
CA PHE A 246 8.52 -23.68 -0.82
C PHE A 246 8.69 -22.50 -1.78
N TYR A 247 9.84 -22.39 -2.47
CA TYR A 247 10.06 -21.34 -3.46
C TYR A 247 9.09 -21.39 -4.64
N ARG A 248 8.79 -22.60 -5.14
CA ARG A 248 7.80 -22.79 -6.21
C ARG A 248 6.40 -22.41 -5.74
N GLN A 249 6.02 -22.80 -4.54
CA GLN A 249 4.74 -22.43 -3.95
C GLN A 249 4.64 -20.91 -3.73
N ALA A 250 5.70 -20.28 -3.23
CA ALA A 250 5.76 -18.84 -3.05
C ALA A 250 5.64 -18.10 -4.39
N ALA A 251 6.28 -18.59 -5.45
CA ALA A 251 6.18 -18.01 -6.78
C ALA A 251 4.75 -18.13 -7.37
N LYS A 252 4.12 -19.30 -7.21
CA LYS A 252 2.71 -19.51 -7.61
C LYS A 252 1.74 -18.59 -6.87
N ASN A 253 1.88 -18.47 -5.55
CA ASN A 253 1.03 -17.60 -4.74
C ASN A 253 1.28 -16.11 -5.03
N ALA A 254 2.54 -15.73 -5.28
CA ALA A 254 2.88 -14.39 -5.72
C ALA A 254 2.37 -14.08 -7.13
N ALA A 255 2.12 -15.09 -7.96
CA ALA A 255 1.55 -15.00 -9.31
C ALA A 255 2.25 -13.94 -10.18
N GLY A 256 3.58 -13.94 -10.13
CA GLY A 256 4.47 -13.04 -10.86
C GLY A 256 5.93 -13.48 -10.71
N ILE A 257 6.85 -12.80 -11.39
CA ILE A 257 8.28 -13.10 -11.29
C ILE A 257 8.74 -13.01 -9.84
N THR A 258 9.37 -14.09 -9.37
CA THR A 258 9.86 -14.23 -8.00
C THR A 258 11.37 -14.32 -7.98
N VAL A 259 12.02 -13.37 -7.31
CA VAL A 259 13.45 -13.34 -7.08
C VAL A 259 13.74 -13.83 -5.66
N VAL A 260 14.21 -15.05 -5.53
CA VAL A 260 14.63 -15.64 -4.26
C VAL A 260 16.10 -15.32 -4.02
N ARG A 261 16.39 -14.65 -2.90
CA ARG A 261 17.75 -14.35 -2.42
C ARG A 261 18.04 -15.24 -1.23
N ARG A 262 18.95 -16.20 -1.38
CA ARG A 262 19.33 -17.12 -0.29
C ARG A 262 20.43 -16.48 0.55
N LEU A 263 20.10 -16.07 1.77
CA LEU A 263 20.99 -15.34 2.65
C LEU A 263 21.77 -16.30 3.56
N PRO A 264 23.08 -16.08 3.78
CA PRO A 264 23.91 -16.98 4.57
C PRO A 264 23.60 -16.95 6.08
N ALA A 265 22.94 -15.90 6.55
CA ALA A 265 22.57 -15.71 7.95
C ALA A 265 21.36 -14.79 8.04
N HIS A 266 20.68 -14.82 9.19
CA HIS A 266 19.55 -13.93 9.46
C HIS A 266 19.99 -12.46 9.42
N PRO A 267 19.44 -11.62 8.52
CA PRO A 267 19.73 -10.20 8.51
C PRO A 267 18.99 -9.47 9.65
N LYS A 268 17.93 -10.08 10.20
CA LYS A 268 17.09 -9.62 11.33
C LYS A 268 16.53 -10.85 12.08
N TYR A 269 15.28 -10.81 12.55
CA TYR A 269 14.62 -11.90 13.26
C TYR A 269 13.87 -12.90 12.34
N TYR A 270 13.80 -12.66 11.03
CA TYR A 270 13.03 -13.50 10.11
C TYR A 270 13.85 -14.62 9.47
N ALA A 271 13.20 -15.76 9.23
CA ALA A 271 13.68 -16.86 8.39
C ALA A 271 13.34 -16.62 6.92
N GLN A 272 12.11 -16.17 6.66
CA GLN A 272 11.60 -15.83 5.33
C GLN A 272 11.08 -14.41 5.32
N LYS A 273 11.35 -13.66 4.26
CA LYS A 273 10.78 -12.33 4.06
C LYS A 273 10.43 -12.08 2.61
N THR A 274 9.16 -11.83 2.38
CA THR A 274 8.59 -11.42 1.11
C THR A 274 8.43 -9.90 1.10
N GLY A 275 8.82 -9.30 -0.02
CA GLY A 275 8.37 -7.98 -0.45
C GLY A 275 7.76 -8.04 -1.84
N ILE A 276 6.54 -7.53 -2.01
CA ILE A 276 5.97 -7.27 -3.34
C ILE A 276 6.29 -5.83 -3.71
N LEU A 277 7.14 -5.66 -4.73
CA LEU A 277 7.67 -4.38 -5.16
C LEU A 277 6.97 -3.91 -6.43
N VAL A 278 6.55 -2.64 -6.43
CA VAL A 278 5.95 -1.96 -7.58
C VAL A 278 6.79 -0.74 -7.91
N SER A 279 7.04 -0.47 -9.20
CA SER A 279 7.75 0.74 -9.61
C SER A 279 6.85 1.98 -9.41
N SER A 280 7.38 2.99 -8.70
CA SER A 280 6.79 4.34 -8.66
C SER A 280 7.39 5.27 -9.74
N GLY A 281 8.22 4.75 -10.65
CA GLY A 281 8.99 5.56 -11.61
C GLY A 281 10.26 6.22 -11.02
N TYR A 282 10.42 6.25 -9.71
CA TYR A 282 11.64 6.78 -9.07
C TYR A 282 12.25 5.82 -8.04
N ASP A 283 11.50 4.79 -7.64
CA ASP A 283 11.93 3.77 -6.69
C ASP A 283 11.12 2.49 -6.89
N ALA A 284 11.64 1.38 -6.38
CA ALA A 284 10.87 0.16 -6.16
C ALA A 284 10.18 0.26 -4.80
N VAL A 285 8.87 0.50 -4.81
CA VAL A 285 8.08 0.67 -3.59
C VAL A 285 7.56 -0.69 -3.15
N MET A 286 7.97 -1.12 -1.96
CA MET A 286 7.41 -2.30 -1.31
C MET A 286 6.00 -1.98 -0.80
N LEU A 287 5.00 -2.49 -1.51
CA LEU A 287 3.59 -2.29 -1.17
C LEU A 287 3.13 -3.28 -0.09
N GLN A 288 3.58 -4.53 -0.20
CA GLN A 288 3.28 -5.62 0.71
C GLN A 288 4.57 -6.18 1.28
N ASN A 289 4.56 -6.53 2.56
CA ASN A 289 5.69 -7.13 3.27
C ASN A 289 5.18 -8.21 4.20
N ILE A 290 5.74 -9.42 4.09
CA ILE A 290 5.41 -10.57 4.93
C ILE A 290 6.70 -11.16 5.45
N GLN A 291 6.78 -11.47 6.75
CA GLN A 291 7.97 -12.02 7.40
C GLN A 291 7.56 -13.19 8.27
N LEU A 292 8.28 -14.30 8.13
CA LEU A 292 8.19 -15.45 9.04
C LEU A 292 9.27 -15.29 10.12
N ASP A 293 8.84 -15.05 11.35
CA ASP A 293 9.67 -14.86 12.53
C ASP A 293 9.65 -16.11 13.41
N GLU A 294 10.83 -16.66 13.63
CA GLU A 294 11.07 -17.84 14.48
C GLU A 294 12.00 -17.48 15.67
N ILE A 295 12.41 -16.21 15.78
CA ILE A 295 13.41 -15.74 16.76
C ILE A 295 12.73 -15.05 17.95
N ASN A 296 11.66 -14.27 17.73
CA ASN A 296 11.08 -13.49 18.82
C ASN A 296 10.23 -14.32 19.79
N GLY A 297 9.65 -15.45 19.37
CA GLY A 297 8.98 -16.39 20.28
C GLY A 297 9.90 -16.82 21.43
N PRO A 298 11.07 -17.42 21.13
CA PRO A 298 12.11 -17.70 22.12
C PRO A 298 12.59 -16.48 22.90
N ARG A 299 12.87 -15.36 22.20
CA ARG A 299 13.41 -14.13 22.81
C ARG A 299 12.51 -13.56 23.91
N PHE A 300 11.19 -13.60 23.72
CA PHE A 300 10.20 -13.05 24.64
C PHE A 300 9.52 -14.12 25.51
N GLY A 301 9.96 -15.38 25.45
CA GLY A 301 9.39 -16.44 26.27
C GLY A 301 7.96 -16.84 25.88
N ILE A 302 7.53 -16.56 24.64
CA ILE A 302 6.20 -16.88 24.13
C ILE A 302 6.21 -18.36 23.73
N ARG A 303 5.46 -19.22 24.42
CA ARG A 303 5.54 -20.68 24.27
C ARG A 303 4.17 -21.30 24.01
N LEU A 304 4.15 -22.50 23.46
CA LEU A 304 3.00 -23.40 23.48
C LEU A 304 3.00 -24.23 24.78
N ALA A 305 1.87 -24.86 25.11
CA ALA A 305 1.72 -25.66 26.34
C ALA A 305 2.67 -26.86 26.42
N ASP A 306 3.12 -27.39 25.28
CA ASP A 306 4.10 -28.48 25.17
C ASP A 306 5.56 -27.99 25.25
N GLY A 307 5.79 -26.68 25.39
CA GLY A 307 7.11 -26.07 25.50
C GLY A 307 7.74 -25.67 24.16
N GLU A 308 7.10 -25.97 23.02
CA GLU A 308 7.51 -25.46 21.71
C GLU A 308 7.30 -23.93 21.61
N PHE A 309 7.93 -23.31 20.60
CA PHE A 309 7.74 -21.89 20.32
C PHE A 309 6.82 -21.73 19.10
N PRO A 310 5.86 -20.79 19.12
CA PRO A 310 5.05 -20.50 17.96
C PRO A 310 5.88 -19.82 16.87
N ALA A 311 5.47 -20.00 15.62
CA ALA A 311 5.88 -19.12 14.54
C ALA A 311 5.05 -17.83 14.58
N ILE A 312 5.67 -16.70 14.24
CA ILE A 312 5.01 -15.40 14.21
C ILE A 312 5.14 -14.83 12.80
N ILE A 313 4.02 -14.52 12.17
CA ILE A 313 4.00 -13.99 10.81
C ILE A 313 3.64 -12.52 10.89
N HIS A 314 4.55 -11.66 10.45
CA HIS A 314 4.34 -10.23 10.37
C HIS A 314 3.94 -9.90 8.94
N ALA A 315 2.72 -9.42 8.75
CA ALA A 315 2.23 -8.97 7.46
C ALA A 315 1.77 -7.51 7.55
N CYS A 316 1.70 -6.84 6.40
CA CYS A 316 0.90 -5.64 6.27
C CYS A 316 0.00 -5.83 5.06
N VAL A 317 -1.27 -5.40 5.17
CA VAL A 317 -2.11 -5.19 3.98
C VAL A 317 -1.65 -3.92 3.25
N ALA A 318 -2.29 -3.57 2.13
CA ALA A 318 -1.86 -2.45 1.29
C ALA A 318 -1.74 -1.17 2.11
N MET A 319 -0.50 -0.70 2.31
CA MET A 319 -0.24 0.51 3.07
C MET A 319 -0.86 1.72 2.37
N GLY A 320 -1.60 2.56 3.09
CA GLY A 320 -2.31 3.74 2.59
C GLY A 320 -1.43 4.83 1.96
N GLY A 321 -1.58 6.09 2.35
CA GLY A 321 -0.95 7.21 1.64
C GLY A 321 0.59 7.16 1.59
N SER A 322 1.24 6.36 2.42
CA SER A 322 2.72 6.23 2.45
C SER A 322 3.25 5.35 1.32
N ARG A 323 2.42 4.54 0.68
CA ARG A 323 2.81 3.70 -0.46
C ARG A 323 1.92 3.93 -1.67
N MET A 324 0.60 3.99 -1.48
CA MET A 324 -0.34 4.19 -2.58
C MET A 324 -0.21 5.56 -3.25
N LEU A 325 -0.07 6.67 -2.51
CA LEU A 325 0.13 7.99 -3.13
C LEU A 325 1.40 8.07 -4.00
N PRO A 326 2.61 7.68 -3.52
CA PRO A 326 3.80 7.75 -4.35
C PRO A 326 3.73 6.79 -5.55
N LEU A 327 3.02 5.66 -5.44
CA LEU A 327 2.79 4.75 -6.56
C LEU A 327 1.88 5.38 -7.62
N VAL A 328 0.71 5.87 -7.23
CA VAL A 328 -0.24 6.53 -8.16
C VAL A 328 0.40 7.73 -8.85
N LEU A 329 0.95 8.66 -8.05
CA LEU A 329 1.49 9.92 -8.57
C LEU A 329 2.79 9.71 -9.33
N GLY A 330 3.68 8.87 -8.80
CA GLY A 330 4.98 8.61 -9.41
C GLY A 330 4.84 7.94 -10.78
N ARG A 331 3.97 6.93 -10.90
CA ARG A 331 3.71 6.24 -12.16
C ARG A 331 3.10 7.15 -13.22
N GLY A 332 2.11 7.97 -12.84
CA GLY A 332 1.53 8.96 -13.76
C GLY A 332 2.56 9.98 -14.26
N LEU A 333 3.45 10.45 -13.38
CA LEU A 333 4.52 11.39 -13.76
C LEU A 333 5.59 10.74 -14.65
N ALA A 334 5.93 9.48 -14.38
CA ALA A 334 6.93 8.72 -15.13
C ALA A 334 6.43 8.12 -16.45
N GLY A 335 5.13 8.25 -16.76
CA GLY A 335 4.54 7.66 -17.96
C GLY A 335 4.28 6.15 -17.87
N LEU A 336 4.35 5.56 -16.67
CA LEU A 336 4.04 4.15 -16.40
C LEU A 336 2.54 3.89 -16.22
N GLY A 337 1.73 4.95 -16.25
CA GLY A 337 0.29 4.93 -16.09
C GLY A 337 -0.32 6.30 -16.39
N PRO A 338 -1.65 6.41 -16.34
CA PRO A 338 -2.33 7.68 -16.59
C PRO A 338 -2.04 8.72 -15.49
N LYS A 339 -2.06 10.00 -15.87
CA LYS A 339 -2.01 11.15 -14.93
C LYS A 339 -3.39 11.42 -14.34
N GLU A 340 -3.86 10.50 -13.52
CA GLU A 340 -5.16 10.56 -12.84
C GLU A 340 -5.09 9.96 -11.44
N ILE A 341 -5.95 10.45 -10.55
CA ILE A 341 -6.25 9.72 -9.32
C ILE A 341 -7.19 8.56 -9.71
N PRO A 342 -6.91 7.31 -9.32
CA PRO A 342 -7.81 6.18 -9.58
C PRO A 342 -9.24 6.54 -9.16
N ALA A 343 -10.21 6.30 -10.03
CA ALA A 343 -11.59 6.73 -9.80
C ALA A 343 -12.15 6.17 -8.49
N GLU A 344 -11.75 4.97 -8.10
CA GLU A 344 -12.11 4.31 -6.84
C GLU A 344 -11.70 5.14 -5.61
N LEU A 345 -10.56 5.84 -5.70
CA LEU A 345 -9.94 6.61 -4.62
C LEU A 345 -10.14 8.14 -4.76
N ALA A 346 -10.74 8.60 -5.86
CA ALA A 346 -10.89 10.01 -6.15
C ALA A 346 -11.98 10.68 -5.32
N ALA A 347 -11.75 11.91 -4.86
CA ALA A 347 -12.76 12.66 -4.12
C ALA A 347 -14.00 12.99 -4.96
N VAL A 348 -13.79 13.23 -6.25
CA VAL A 348 -14.83 13.31 -7.28
C VAL A 348 -14.50 12.25 -8.32
N GLN A 349 -15.37 11.26 -8.47
CA GLN A 349 -15.21 10.19 -9.45
C GLN A 349 -15.64 10.68 -10.83
N VAL A 350 -16.78 11.38 -10.91
CA VAL A 350 -17.30 11.95 -12.16
C VAL A 350 -17.64 13.43 -11.96
N ALA A 351 -17.00 14.31 -12.73
CA ALA A 351 -17.32 15.74 -12.77
C ALA A 351 -18.19 16.10 -13.97
N PHE A 352 -19.28 16.84 -13.77
CA PHE A 352 -20.17 17.31 -14.83
C PHE A 352 -19.89 18.79 -15.13
N VAL A 353 -19.62 19.10 -16.39
CA VAL A 353 -19.22 20.43 -16.87
C VAL A 353 -20.30 21.01 -17.79
N PRO A 354 -21.29 21.74 -17.25
CA PRO A 354 -22.31 22.42 -18.05
C PRO A 354 -21.68 23.53 -18.91
N LEU A 355 -22.07 23.62 -20.19
CA LEU A 355 -21.58 24.66 -21.10
C LEU A 355 -22.21 26.05 -20.85
N ALA A 356 -23.39 26.09 -20.25
CA ALA A 356 -24.18 27.29 -19.97
C ALA A 356 -25.16 27.03 -18.82
N GLU A 357 -25.75 28.07 -18.24
CA GLU A 357 -26.69 27.94 -17.11
C GLU A 357 -27.89 27.04 -17.44
N LYS A 358 -28.41 27.09 -18.68
CA LYS A 358 -29.50 26.21 -19.14
C LYS A 358 -29.18 24.70 -19.03
N HIS A 359 -27.90 24.32 -18.99
CA HIS A 359 -27.47 22.92 -18.88
C HIS A 359 -27.30 22.45 -17.43
N VAL A 360 -27.38 23.35 -16.44
CA VAL A 360 -27.11 23.05 -15.02
C VAL A 360 -28.14 22.06 -14.45
N GLY A 361 -29.42 22.22 -14.79
CA GLY A 361 -30.48 21.32 -14.31
C GLY A 361 -30.20 19.87 -14.69
N ARG A 362 -29.86 19.64 -15.96
CA ARG A 362 -29.49 18.31 -16.46
C ARG A 362 -28.21 17.76 -15.82
N ALA A 363 -27.21 18.60 -15.60
CA ALA A 363 -25.97 18.20 -14.93
C ALA A 363 -26.24 17.72 -13.48
N TYR A 364 -27.12 18.40 -12.73
CA TYR A 364 -27.51 17.98 -11.39
C TYR A 364 -28.37 16.71 -11.39
N GLU A 365 -29.26 16.55 -12.36
CA GLU A 365 -30.06 15.32 -12.50
C GLU A 365 -29.15 14.10 -12.69
N LEU A 366 -28.19 14.18 -13.61
CA LEU A 366 -27.22 13.12 -13.89
C LEU A 366 -26.31 12.85 -12.69
N ALA A 367 -25.79 13.91 -12.06
CA ALA A 367 -24.98 13.79 -10.86
C ALA A 367 -25.75 13.13 -9.71
N GLY A 368 -27.00 13.53 -9.48
CA GLY A 368 -27.88 12.96 -8.46
C GLY A 368 -28.18 11.48 -8.71
N SER A 369 -28.44 11.09 -9.95
CA SER A 369 -28.62 9.68 -10.32
C SER A 369 -27.40 8.83 -9.95
N LEU A 370 -26.19 9.29 -10.26
CA LEU A 370 -24.96 8.59 -9.90
C LEU A 370 -24.71 8.60 -8.38
N TRP A 371 -25.03 9.69 -7.70
CA TRP A 371 -24.93 9.79 -6.25
C TRP A 371 -25.79 8.73 -5.53
N THR A 372 -27.00 8.46 -6.02
CA THR A 372 -27.86 7.39 -5.46
C THR A 372 -27.28 5.98 -5.61
N ARG A 373 -26.25 5.82 -6.44
CA ARG A 373 -25.50 4.58 -6.68
C ARG A 373 -24.12 4.60 -6.01
N GLU A 374 -23.94 5.47 -5.01
CA GLU A 374 -22.70 5.64 -4.24
C GLU A 374 -21.49 6.13 -5.05
N VAL A 375 -21.74 6.75 -6.21
CA VAL A 375 -20.69 7.39 -7.02
C VAL A 375 -20.53 8.85 -6.60
N ARG A 376 -19.32 9.26 -6.22
CA ARG A 376 -19.04 10.64 -5.80
C ARG A 376 -18.96 11.55 -7.03
N THR A 377 -19.88 12.51 -7.12
CA THR A 377 -19.99 13.41 -8.27
C THR A 377 -19.85 14.87 -7.88
N ALA A 378 -19.48 15.72 -8.84
CA ALA A 378 -19.52 17.17 -8.69
C ALA A 378 -20.01 17.86 -9.98
N VAL A 379 -20.59 19.05 -9.84
CA VAL A 379 -21.01 19.89 -10.97
C VAL A 379 -20.15 21.16 -10.99
N ASP A 380 -19.50 21.45 -12.12
CA ASP A 380 -18.63 22.62 -12.30
C ASP A 380 -19.44 23.86 -12.72
N LEU A 381 -19.67 24.76 -11.76
CA LEU A 381 -20.41 26.01 -11.94
C LEU A 381 -19.50 27.23 -12.20
N GLU A 382 -18.21 27.06 -12.52
CA GLU A 382 -17.28 28.18 -12.71
C GLU A 382 -17.43 28.87 -14.08
N PHE A 383 -18.64 29.36 -14.39
CA PHE A 383 -18.98 29.98 -15.68
C PHE A 383 -18.17 31.24 -16.02
N ARG A 384 -17.50 31.85 -15.04
CA ARG A 384 -16.55 32.96 -15.27
C ARG A 384 -15.33 32.55 -16.10
N ARG A 385 -15.03 31.25 -16.19
CA ARG A 385 -13.94 30.72 -17.02
C ARG A 385 -14.49 30.04 -18.28
N PRO A 386 -13.82 30.21 -19.44
CA PRO A 386 -14.21 29.49 -20.64
C PRO A 386 -14.09 27.97 -20.42
N VAL A 387 -14.92 27.17 -21.10
CA VAL A 387 -14.96 25.71 -20.94
C VAL A 387 -13.58 25.05 -21.10
N ARG A 388 -12.75 25.56 -22.04
CA ARG A 388 -11.38 25.07 -22.23
C ARG A 388 -10.52 25.22 -20.98
N ALA A 389 -10.67 26.32 -20.24
CA ALA A 389 -9.94 26.56 -18.99
C ALA A 389 -10.44 25.67 -17.86
N ARG A 390 -11.77 25.42 -17.78
CA ARG A 390 -12.39 24.49 -16.84
C ARG A 390 -11.93 23.05 -17.06
N ILE A 391 -12.00 22.55 -18.31
CA ILE A 391 -11.47 21.24 -18.69
C ILE A 391 -9.96 21.17 -18.41
N GLY A 392 -9.21 22.22 -18.74
CA GLY A 392 -7.79 22.30 -18.44
C GLY A 392 -7.48 22.21 -16.94
N ARG A 393 -8.34 22.74 -16.07
CA ARG A 393 -8.24 22.56 -14.61
C ARG A 393 -8.47 21.11 -14.22
N LEU A 394 -9.55 20.47 -14.67
CA LEU A 394 -9.83 19.05 -14.37
C LEU A 394 -8.65 18.15 -14.76
N ARG A 395 -8.03 18.39 -15.92
CA ARG A 395 -6.83 17.65 -16.35
C ARG A 395 -5.61 17.89 -15.45
N ARG A 396 -5.38 19.13 -15.01
CA ARG A 396 -4.30 19.45 -14.05
C ARG A 396 -4.55 18.88 -12.66
N ASP A 397 -5.81 18.79 -12.27
CA ASP A 397 -6.25 18.27 -10.97
C ASP A 397 -6.36 16.74 -10.98
N TRP A 398 -5.92 16.08 -12.07
CA TRP A 398 -5.92 14.62 -12.21
C TRP A 398 -7.32 14.02 -12.00
N GLN A 399 -8.36 14.76 -12.39
CA GLN A 399 -9.75 14.32 -12.33
C GLN A 399 -9.91 13.07 -13.20
N PRO A 400 -10.28 11.91 -12.62
CA PRO A 400 -10.36 10.66 -13.37
C PRO A 400 -11.33 10.74 -14.54
N LEU A 401 -12.57 11.17 -14.26
CA LEU A 401 -13.63 11.21 -15.27
C LEU A 401 -14.40 12.53 -15.22
N PHE A 402 -14.78 13.02 -16.40
CA PHE A 402 -15.70 14.13 -16.53
C PHE A 402 -16.59 14.03 -17.78
N CYS A 403 -17.76 14.67 -17.70
CA CYS A 403 -18.74 14.79 -18.78
C CYS A 403 -18.96 16.26 -19.10
N VAL A 404 -19.08 16.61 -20.38
CA VAL A 404 -19.48 17.95 -20.82
C VAL A 404 -20.96 17.94 -21.17
N ILE A 405 -21.74 18.85 -20.59
CA ILE A 405 -23.19 18.93 -20.81
C ILE A 405 -23.51 20.15 -21.66
N GLY A 406 -23.82 19.90 -22.93
CA GLY A 406 -24.30 20.89 -23.89
C GLY A 406 -25.76 20.68 -24.27
N ASP A 407 -26.15 21.31 -25.38
CA ASP A 407 -27.53 21.26 -25.87
C ASP A 407 -27.99 19.84 -26.25
N ARG A 408 -27.08 18.99 -26.74
CA ARG A 408 -27.38 17.59 -27.08
C ARG A 408 -27.67 16.77 -25.83
N GLU A 409 -26.83 16.92 -24.80
CA GLU A 409 -26.90 16.16 -23.55
C GLU A 409 -28.11 16.52 -22.66
N LEU A 410 -28.91 17.53 -23.04
CA LEU A 410 -30.23 17.79 -22.44
C LEU A 410 -31.21 16.64 -22.64
N THR A 411 -31.08 15.91 -23.74
CA THR A 411 -31.94 14.77 -24.08
C THR A 411 -31.16 13.48 -24.30
N GLU A 412 -29.89 13.61 -24.70
CA GLU A 412 -29.00 12.48 -24.93
C GLU A 412 -28.18 12.15 -23.68
N THR A 413 -27.59 10.96 -23.73
CA THR A 413 -26.66 10.46 -22.75
C THR A 413 -25.26 11.08 -22.98
N PRO A 414 -24.64 11.73 -21.99
CA PRO A 414 -23.31 12.32 -22.18
C PRO A 414 -22.22 11.25 -22.36
N GLY A 415 -21.16 11.60 -23.09
CA GLY A 415 -19.94 10.80 -23.14
C GLY A 415 -19.02 11.09 -21.96
N LEU A 416 -18.27 10.07 -21.52
CA LEU A 416 -17.21 10.21 -20.51
C LEU A 416 -15.88 10.56 -21.17
N GLN A 417 -15.08 11.36 -20.47
CA GLN A 417 -13.72 11.71 -20.85
C GLN A 417 -12.77 11.49 -19.69
N THR A 418 -11.55 11.03 -19.97
CA THR A 418 -10.48 10.89 -18.99
C THR A 418 -9.59 12.14 -18.94
N SER A 419 -8.78 12.29 -17.88
CA SER A 419 -7.80 13.38 -17.79
C SER A 419 -6.79 13.37 -18.95
N GLY A 420 -6.48 12.18 -19.49
CA GLY A 420 -5.63 11.98 -20.68
C GLY A 420 -6.25 12.50 -21.98
N GLY A 421 -7.52 12.94 -21.95
CA GLY A 421 -8.24 13.46 -23.10
C GLY A 421 -8.80 12.39 -24.03
N GLN A 422 -8.72 11.12 -23.63
CA GLN A 422 -9.39 10.04 -24.34
C GLN A 422 -10.90 10.15 -24.09
N ARG A 423 -11.67 10.23 -25.17
CA ARG A 423 -13.11 10.05 -25.11
C ARG A 423 -13.38 8.56 -24.96
N ILE A 424 -14.19 8.20 -23.98
CA ILE A 424 -14.69 6.85 -23.85
C ILE A 424 -15.89 6.77 -24.79
N ASP A 425 -15.73 6.06 -25.91
CA ASP A 425 -16.75 5.95 -26.96
C ASP A 425 -17.96 5.08 -26.57
N ALA A 426 -17.97 4.53 -25.36
CA ALA A 426 -19.12 3.87 -24.76
C ALA A 426 -20.13 4.90 -24.21
N ALA A 427 -21.42 4.55 -24.26
CA ALA A 427 -22.42 5.26 -23.46
C ALA A 427 -22.00 5.22 -21.98
N TYR A 428 -22.15 6.33 -21.24
CA TYR A 428 -21.64 6.41 -19.86
C TYR A 428 -22.20 5.32 -18.92
N GLU A 429 -23.46 4.91 -19.11
CA GLU A 429 -24.12 3.94 -18.23
C GLU A 429 -23.45 2.55 -18.27
N PRO A 430 -23.26 1.90 -19.44
CA PRO A 430 -22.52 0.63 -19.53
C PRO A 430 -21.13 0.69 -18.89
N TYR A 431 -20.36 1.75 -19.16
CA TYR A 431 -19.03 1.91 -18.59
C TYR A 431 -19.10 1.99 -17.06
N LEU A 432 -20.00 2.81 -16.51
CA LEU A 432 -20.16 2.93 -15.07
C LEU A 432 -20.66 1.62 -14.44
N ALA A 433 -21.56 0.89 -15.10
CA ALA A 433 -22.02 -0.40 -14.62
C ALA A 433 -20.90 -1.44 -14.51
N GLU A 434 -19.97 -1.45 -15.48
CA GLU A 434 -18.79 -2.31 -15.45
C GLU A 434 -17.80 -1.93 -14.35
N GLN A 435 -17.58 -0.62 -14.13
CA GLN A 435 -16.60 -0.14 -13.15
C GLN A 435 -17.13 -0.05 -11.72
N LEU A 436 -18.45 0.04 -11.53
CA LEU A 436 -19.06 0.25 -10.21
C LEU A 436 -18.66 -0.82 -9.18
N PRO A 437 -18.65 -2.14 -9.48
CA PRO A 437 -18.18 -3.14 -8.52
C PRO A 437 -16.75 -2.88 -8.02
N ARG A 438 -15.86 -2.42 -8.92
CA ARG A 438 -14.48 -2.06 -8.58
C ARG A 438 -14.44 -0.83 -7.66
N TRP A 439 -15.25 0.17 -7.94
CA TRP A 439 -15.33 1.41 -7.15
C TRP A 439 -15.90 1.16 -5.76
N LEU A 440 -16.93 0.32 -5.65
CA LEU A 440 -17.56 -0.03 -4.38
C LEU A 440 -16.62 -0.80 -3.44
N ARG A 441 -15.60 -1.49 -3.96
CA ARG A 441 -14.54 -2.09 -3.11
C ARG A 441 -13.76 -1.05 -2.32
N CYS A 442 -13.67 0.19 -2.81
CA CYS A 442 -12.94 1.29 -2.15
C CYS A 442 -13.88 2.33 -1.56
N LEU A 443 -15.19 2.06 -1.46
CA LEU A 443 -16.14 2.99 -0.89
C LEU A 443 -15.96 3.03 0.64
N PRO A 444 -15.52 4.16 1.21
CA PRO A 444 -15.39 4.28 2.66
C PRO A 444 -16.79 4.19 3.26
N ARG A 445 -17.01 3.14 4.05
CA ARG A 445 -18.21 3.03 4.86
C ARG A 445 -17.97 3.82 6.13
N THR A 446 -18.82 4.80 6.43
CA THR A 446 -18.85 5.30 7.79
C THR A 446 -19.25 4.15 8.72
N PRO A 447 -18.61 4.01 9.90
CA PRO A 447 -19.17 3.17 10.95
C PRO A 447 -20.63 3.59 11.15
N ALA A 448 -21.53 2.60 11.23
CA ALA A 448 -22.97 2.84 11.30
C ALA A 448 -23.28 3.98 12.30
N GLY A 449 -23.79 5.12 11.82
CA GLY A 449 -24.19 6.25 12.66
C GLY A 449 -23.53 7.61 12.40
N THR A 450 -22.62 7.77 11.44
CA THR A 450 -22.09 9.09 11.05
C THR A 450 -22.45 9.44 9.61
N ALA A 451 -23.24 10.52 9.45
CA ALA A 451 -23.65 11.03 8.14
C ALA A 451 -22.43 11.51 7.36
N ALA A 452 -22.33 11.12 6.09
CA ALA A 452 -21.28 11.60 5.19
C ALA A 452 -21.39 13.14 5.04
N PRO A 453 -20.28 13.88 5.10
CA PRO A 453 -20.31 15.31 4.79
C PRO A 453 -20.66 15.53 3.32
N SER A 454 -21.65 16.38 3.07
CA SER A 454 -22.06 16.79 1.72
C SER A 454 -20.91 17.50 1.00
N PRO A 455 -20.49 17.07 -0.21
CA PRO A 455 -19.42 17.73 -0.94
C PRO A 455 -19.99 18.95 -1.68
N VAL A 456 -20.14 20.07 -0.97
CA VAL A 456 -20.21 21.38 -1.64
C VAL A 456 -18.78 21.84 -1.85
N LEU A 457 -18.28 21.77 -3.08
CA LEU A 457 -17.07 22.47 -3.48
C LEU A 457 -17.38 23.97 -3.42
N SER A 458 -16.92 24.65 -2.38
CA SER A 458 -16.96 26.11 -2.29
C SER A 458 -15.58 26.70 -2.60
N GLY A 459 -15.55 27.59 -3.60
CA GLY A 459 -14.57 28.70 -3.71
C GLY A 459 -13.28 28.40 -4.43
#